data_AF-A0A3D0RAN4-F1
#
_entry.id   AF-A0A3D0RAN4-F1
#
_cell.length_a   1.000
_cell.length_b   1.000
_cell.length_c   1.000
_cell.angle_alpha   90.00
_cell.angle_beta   90.00
_cell.angle_gamma   90.00
#
_symmetry.space_group_name_H-M   'P 1'
#
loop_
_entity.id
_entity.type
_entity.pdbx_description
1 polymer ?
#
loop_
_entity_poly.entity_id
_entity_poly.type
_entity_poly.pdbx_seq_one_letter_code
_entity_poly.pdbx_strand_id
1 'polypeptide(L)'
;MSMTNAINFLLRDKSNEDSVISLLAKARQNARSVRTALTQEVWQSLNESWMTGDAALKRPVNIRELPAILENIIKASSVFRGALYGTMLHNDIFNFLRLGTFIERADNTARIVDSRYHRLLPTASVSLGAADQSQWEIMLRSLAAWRSYNWLNRGHLDPSGVASFLIFDERMPRSLSFCYKEICANLQDLETAYGRRYGSGDRARDILRHLEEGRQTDIHRLGLRDFINGFIADNNNLSLAMADDFNLEP
;
A
#
# COMPACT_ATOMS: atom_id res chain seq x y z
N MET A 1 -17.52 -13.43 -14.03
CA MET A 1 -17.18 -12.14 -14.69
C MET A 1 -16.19 -12.44 -15.81
N SER A 2 -16.41 -11.97 -17.04
CA SER A 2 -15.42 -12.16 -18.13
C SER A 2 -14.17 -11.32 -17.84
N MET A 3 -13.01 -11.72 -18.37
CA MET A 3 -11.75 -10.97 -18.18
C MET A 3 -11.88 -9.51 -18.65
N THR A 4 -12.54 -9.26 -19.77
CA THR A 4 -12.81 -7.92 -20.29
C THR A 4 -13.70 -7.09 -19.34
N ASN A 5 -14.71 -7.72 -18.74
CA ASN A 5 -15.57 -7.04 -17.77
C ASN A 5 -14.80 -6.70 -16.49
N ALA A 6 -13.92 -7.60 -16.02
CA ALA A 6 -13.06 -7.34 -14.87
C ALA A 6 -12.07 -6.19 -15.12
N ILE A 7 -11.43 -6.15 -16.29
CA ILE A 7 -10.52 -5.07 -16.69
C ILE A 7 -11.27 -3.74 -16.75
N ASN A 8 -12.45 -3.69 -17.37
CA ASN A 8 -13.25 -2.47 -17.43
C ASN A 8 -13.69 -2.02 -16.04
N PHE A 9 -14.15 -2.94 -15.19
CA PHE A 9 -14.58 -2.65 -13.82
C PHE A 9 -13.44 -2.05 -12.98
N LEU A 10 -12.23 -2.61 -13.06
CA LEU A 10 -11.08 -2.16 -12.27
C LEU A 10 -10.44 -0.87 -12.80
N LEU A 11 -10.44 -0.64 -14.11
CA LEU A 11 -9.73 0.50 -14.69
C LEU A 11 -10.63 1.70 -14.96
N ARG A 12 -11.86 1.49 -15.41
CA ARG A 12 -12.63 2.51 -16.16
C ARG A 12 -14.04 2.77 -15.66
N ASP A 13 -14.59 1.87 -14.86
CA ASP A 13 -15.96 1.98 -14.42
C ASP A 13 -16.11 3.12 -13.40
N LYS A 14 -16.81 4.19 -13.81
CA LYS A 14 -17.03 5.38 -12.97
C LYS A 14 -18.03 5.12 -11.84
N SER A 15 -18.80 4.04 -11.90
CA SER A 15 -19.64 3.59 -10.79
C SER A 15 -18.85 2.84 -9.72
N ASN A 16 -17.68 2.31 -10.08
CA ASN A 16 -16.71 1.78 -9.13
C ASN A 16 -15.83 2.94 -8.63
N GLU A 17 -16.01 3.30 -7.37
CA GLU A 17 -15.25 4.36 -6.70
C GLU A 17 -13.75 4.06 -6.56
N ASP A 18 -13.40 2.78 -6.61
CA ASP A 18 -12.03 2.26 -6.50
C ASP A 18 -11.43 1.94 -7.88
N SER A 19 -12.11 2.27 -8.97
CA SER A 19 -11.50 2.12 -10.29
C SER A 19 -10.38 3.13 -10.48
N VAL A 20 -9.37 2.77 -11.30
CA VAL A 20 -8.21 3.64 -11.52
C VAL A 20 -8.61 5.04 -11.99
N ILE A 21 -9.60 5.15 -12.89
CA ILE A 21 -10.06 6.46 -13.37
C ILE A 21 -10.75 7.26 -12.25
N SER A 22 -11.55 6.60 -11.40
CA SER A 22 -12.21 7.26 -10.26
C SER A 22 -11.19 7.76 -9.24
N LEU A 23 -10.18 6.94 -8.92
CA LEU A 23 -9.09 7.31 -8.01
C LEU A 23 -8.23 8.46 -8.56
N LEU A 24 -7.89 8.45 -9.85
CA LEU A 24 -7.18 9.56 -10.50
C LEU A 24 -8.01 10.86 -10.48
N ALA A 25 -9.32 10.76 -10.70
CA ALA A 25 -10.22 11.92 -10.62
C ALA A 25 -10.26 12.49 -9.20
N LYS A 26 -10.45 11.64 -8.18
CA LYS A 26 -10.47 12.02 -6.77
C LYS A 26 -9.14 12.67 -6.36
N ALA A 27 -8.00 12.06 -6.71
CA ALA A 27 -6.68 12.60 -6.41
C ALA A 27 -6.46 13.99 -7.03
N ARG A 28 -6.85 14.17 -8.31
CA ARG A 28 -6.74 15.48 -8.98
C ARG A 28 -7.66 16.53 -8.35
N GLN A 29 -8.88 16.14 -7.99
CA GLN A 29 -9.84 17.05 -7.36
C GLN A 29 -9.35 17.51 -5.98
N ASN A 30 -8.86 16.57 -5.16
CA ASN A 30 -8.26 16.89 -3.86
C ASN A 30 -7.07 17.85 -4.02
N ALA A 31 -6.17 17.56 -4.96
CA ALA A 31 -5.04 18.43 -5.25
C ALA A 31 -5.44 19.83 -5.75
N ARG A 32 -6.56 19.94 -6.47
CA ARG A 32 -7.11 21.22 -6.91
C ARG A 32 -7.63 22.04 -5.73
N SER A 33 -8.31 21.40 -4.77
CA SER A 33 -8.82 22.06 -3.57
C SER A 33 -7.71 22.63 -2.69
N VAL A 34 -6.53 21.99 -2.66
CA VAL A 34 -5.35 22.45 -1.89
C VAL A 34 -4.22 22.96 -2.78
N ARG A 35 -4.52 23.49 -3.97
CA ARG A 35 -3.50 23.83 -4.99
C ARG A 35 -2.37 24.73 -4.48
N THR A 36 -2.67 25.65 -3.56
CA THR A 36 -1.72 26.60 -2.97
C THR A 36 -0.73 25.95 -2.02
N ALA A 37 -1.05 24.77 -1.48
CA ALA A 37 -0.19 23.98 -0.61
C ALA A 37 0.72 23.01 -1.38
N LEU A 38 0.49 22.80 -2.68
CA LEU A 38 1.25 21.87 -3.50
C LEU A 38 2.30 22.60 -4.35
N THR A 39 3.47 21.99 -4.48
CA THR A 39 4.47 22.44 -5.44
C THR A 39 3.98 22.27 -6.87
N GLN A 40 4.63 22.96 -7.80
CA GLN A 40 4.29 22.87 -9.21
C GLN A 40 4.48 21.45 -9.75
N GLU A 41 5.54 20.76 -9.34
CA GLU A 41 5.91 19.41 -9.76
C GLU A 41 4.87 18.38 -9.28
N VAL A 42 4.39 18.50 -8.05
CA VAL A 42 3.33 17.63 -7.51
C VAL A 42 2.03 17.84 -8.27
N TRP A 43 1.64 19.09 -8.50
CA TRP A 43 0.44 19.40 -9.28
C TRP A 43 0.53 18.90 -10.72
N GLN A 44 1.65 19.16 -11.40
CA GLN A 44 1.86 18.75 -12.79
C GLN A 44 1.84 17.23 -12.92
N SER A 45 2.53 16.50 -12.05
CA SER A 45 2.54 15.04 -12.08
C SER A 45 1.13 14.44 -11.94
N LEU A 46 0.29 14.94 -11.04
CA LEU A 46 -1.12 14.50 -10.94
C LEU A 46 -1.94 14.86 -12.18
N ASN A 47 -1.79 16.09 -12.68
CA ASN A 47 -2.56 16.56 -13.82
C ASN A 47 -2.22 15.78 -15.10
N GLU A 48 -0.94 15.52 -15.35
CA GLU A 48 -0.46 14.69 -16.46
C GLU A 48 -0.90 13.23 -16.32
N SER A 49 -0.85 12.68 -15.09
CA SER A 49 -1.36 11.34 -14.79
C SER A 49 -2.83 11.21 -15.14
N TRP A 50 -3.65 12.20 -14.75
CA TRP A 50 -5.07 12.26 -15.10
C TRP A 50 -5.29 12.37 -16.60
N MET A 51 -4.62 13.31 -17.29
CA MET A 51 -4.82 13.53 -18.73
C MET A 51 -4.47 12.29 -19.55
N THR A 52 -3.35 11.64 -19.20
CA THR A 52 -2.90 10.40 -19.83
C THR A 52 -3.84 9.24 -19.51
N GLY A 53 -4.25 9.13 -18.24
CA GLY A 53 -5.20 8.12 -17.77
C GLY A 53 -6.56 8.24 -18.46
N ASP A 54 -7.20 9.41 -18.42
CA ASP A 54 -8.50 9.67 -19.05
C ASP A 54 -8.49 9.38 -20.55
N ALA A 55 -7.42 9.75 -21.26
CA ALA A 55 -7.25 9.44 -22.68
C ALA A 55 -7.15 7.92 -22.92
N ALA A 56 -6.26 7.22 -22.21
CA ALA A 56 -6.04 5.78 -22.35
C ALA A 56 -7.26 4.95 -21.92
N LEU A 57 -8.01 5.46 -20.96
CA LEU A 57 -9.16 4.82 -20.32
C LEU A 57 -10.49 5.39 -20.84
N LYS A 58 -10.50 6.03 -22.01
CA LYS A 58 -11.74 6.54 -22.62
C LYS A 58 -12.60 5.43 -23.23
N ARG A 59 -11.99 4.34 -23.70
CA ARG A 59 -12.64 3.18 -24.33
C ARG A 59 -12.19 1.87 -23.67
N PRO A 60 -12.97 0.77 -23.79
CA PRO A 60 -12.57 -0.53 -23.25
C PRO A 60 -11.15 -0.92 -23.66
N VAL A 61 -10.35 -1.32 -22.68
CA VAL A 61 -8.93 -1.63 -22.88
C VAL A 61 -8.80 -2.97 -23.60
N ASN A 62 -8.01 -2.99 -24.68
CA ASN A 62 -7.62 -4.23 -25.33
C ASN A 62 -6.60 -4.98 -24.45
N ILE A 63 -6.77 -6.29 -24.29
CA ILE A 63 -5.85 -7.14 -23.50
C ILE A 63 -4.38 -7.00 -23.93
N ARG A 64 -4.13 -6.74 -25.22
CA ARG A 64 -2.77 -6.54 -25.77
C ARG A 64 -2.13 -5.23 -25.32
N GLU A 65 -2.94 -4.21 -25.03
CA GLU A 65 -2.50 -2.87 -24.59
C GLU A 65 -2.41 -2.77 -23.07
N LEU A 66 -3.08 -3.67 -22.35
CA LEU A 66 -3.18 -3.67 -20.89
C LEU A 66 -1.81 -3.56 -20.20
N PRO A 67 -0.76 -4.32 -20.57
CA PRO A 67 0.54 -4.21 -19.89
C PRO A 67 1.13 -2.81 -19.97
N ALA A 68 1.08 -2.16 -21.14
CA ALA A 68 1.61 -0.82 -21.34
C ALA A 68 0.80 0.24 -20.56
N ILE A 69 -0.52 0.10 -20.51
CA ILE A 69 -1.39 0.99 -19.73
C ILE A 69 -1.08 0.87 -18.23
N LEU A 70 -0.98 -0.35 -17.71
CA LEU A 70 -0.64 -0.59 -16.30
C LEU A 70 0.76 -0.07 -15.96
N GLU A 71 1.75 -0.27 -16.85
CA GLU A 71 3.09 0.27 -16.66
C GLU A 71 3.09 1.80 -16.60
N ASN A 72 2.33 2.47 -17.46
CA ASN A 72 2.19 3.92 -17.43
C ASN A 72 1.53 4.43 -16.15
N ILE A 73 0.50 3.74 -15.64
CA ILE A 73 -0.13 4.06 -14.34
C ILE A 73 0.89 3.92 -13.19
N ILE A 74 1.70 2.85 -13.19
CA ILE A 74 2.74 2.62 -12.17
C ILE A 74 3.84 3.70 -12.25
N LYS A 75 4.26 4.06 -13.47
CA LYS A 75 5.24 5.14 -13.69
C LYS A 75 4.70 6.47 -13.19
N ALA A 76 3.46 6.80 -13.51
CA ALA A 76 2.79 8.01 -13.07
C ALA A 76 2.75 8.13 -11.53
N SER A 77 2.39 7.05 -10.83
CA SER A 77 2.46 6.98 -9.36
C SER A 77 3.89 7.16 -8.82
N SER A 78 4.90 6.62 -9.51
CA SER A 78 6.31 6.78 -9.13
C SER A 78 6.81 8.22 -9.31
N VAL A 79 6.41 8.89 -10.39
CA VAL A 79 6.72 10.30 -10.65
C VAL A 79 6.06 11.19 -9.60
N PHE A 80 4.77 10.98 -9.31
CA PHE A 80 4.06 11.70 -8.26
C PHE A 80 4.77 11.57 -6.90
N ARG A 81 5.11 10.35 -6.50
CA ARG A 81 5.83 10.09 -5.24
C ARG A 81 7.20 10.77 -5.22
N GLY A 82 7.92 10.76 -6.34
CA GLY A 82 9.21 11.45 -6.48
C GLY A 82 9.09 12.96 -6.34
N ALA A 83 8.12 13.57 -7.01
CA ALA A 83 7.82 15.00 -6.91
C ALA A 83 7.43 15.39 -5.48
N LEU A 84 6.54 14.61 -4.85
CA LEU A 84 6.09 14.82 -3.48
C LEU A 84 7.26 14.84 -2.51
N TYR A 85 8.13 13.82 -2.56
CA TYR A 85 9.26 13.71 -1.65
C TYR A 85 10.35 14.75 -1.92
N GLY A 86 10.64 15.03 -3.19
CA GLY A 86 11.78 15.85 -3.60
C GLY A 86 11.53 17.35 -3.61
N THR A 87 10.27 17.81 -3.57
CA THR A 87 9.96 19.24 -3.76
C THR A 87 9.10 19.85 -2.66
N MET A 88 8.20 19.07 -2.02
CA MET A 88 7.35 19.64 -0.98
C MET A 88 8.17 19.97 0.27
N LEU A 89 7.79 21.06 0.95
CA LEU A 89 8.25 21.31 2.31
C LEU A 89 7.69 20.21 3.21
N HIS A 90 8.53 19.63 4.08
CA HIS A 90 8.14 18.56 5.00
C HIS A 90 7.44 19.17 6.22
N ASN A 91 6.23 19.67 6.00
CA ASN A 91 5.32 20.20 7.02
C ASN A 91 4.20 19.18 7.32
N ASP A 92 3.20 19.61 8.09
CA ASP A 92 2.03 18.80 8.43
C ASP A 92 1.30 18.24 7.21
N ILE A 93 1.09 19.03 6.15
CA ILE A 93 0.46 18.57 4.89
C ILE A 93 1.25 17.40 4.27
N PHE A 94 2.58 17.52 4.23
CA PHE A 94 3.44 16.44 3.77
C PHE A 94 3.27 15.19 4.64
N ASN A 95 3.28 15.35 5.97
CA ASN A 95 3.11 14.25 6.92
C ASN A 95 1.76 13.56 6.76
N PHE A 96 0.65 14.29 6.53
CA PHE A 96 -0.65 13.69 6.24
C PHE A 96 -0.65 12.87 4.94
N LEU A 97 -0.03 13.38 3.87
CA LEU A 97 0.11 12.63 2.61
C LEU A 97 0.92 11.34 2.79
N ARG A 98 1.98 11.40 3.60
CA ARG A 98 2.79 10.23 3.97
C ARG A 98 2.00 9.23 4.80
N LEU A 99 1.26 9.70 5.81
CA LEU A 99 0.43 8.85 6.66
C LEU A 99 -0.60 8.07 5.85
N GLY A 100 -1.41 8.76 5.04
CA GLY A 100 -2.38 8.09 4.17
C GLY A 100 -1.71 7.08 3.23
N THR A 101 -0.54 7.42 2.68
CA THR A 101 0.23 6.50 1.84
C THR A 101 0.63 5.21 2.57
N PHE A 102 1.06 5.29 3.82
CA PHE A 102 1.53 4.12 4.56
C PHE A 102 0.40 3.29 5.17
N ILE A 103 -0.67 3.94 5.62
CA ILE A 103 -1.89 3.27 6.10
C ILE A 103 -2.49 2.41 4.99
N GLU A 104 -2.71 3.01 3.81
CA GLU A 104 -3.23 2.29 2.63
C GLU A 104 -2.29 1.17 2.18
N ARG A 105 -0.98 1.42 2.24
CA ARG A 105 0.01 0.40 1.85
C ARG A 105 0.00 -0.79 2.82
N ALA A 106 -0.08 -0.52 4.12
CA ALA A 106 -0.14 -1.53 5.16
C ALA A 106 -1.40 -2.39 5.01
N ASP A 107 -2.57 -1.76 4.85
CA ASP A 107 -3.85 -2.46 4.62
C ASP A 107 -3.78 -3.35 3.37
N ASN A 108 -3.33 -2.79 2.24
CA ASN A 108 -3.20 -3.53 0.98
C ASN A 108 -2.25 -4.73 1.10
N THR A 109 -1.09 -4.57 1.76
CA THR A 109 -0.17 -5.69 2.02
C THR A 109 -0.84 -6.75 2.88
N ALA A 110 -1.49 -6.36 3.98
CA ALA A 110 -2.16 -7.28 4.88
C ALA A 110 -3.25 -8.09 4.18
N ARG A 111 -4.12 -7.45 3.38
CA ARG A 111 -5.17 -8.12 2.59
C ARG A 111 -4.62 -9.05 1.51
N ILE A 112 -3.54 -8.67 0.84
CA ILE A 112 -2.88 -9.55 -0.13
C ILE A 112 -2.34 -10.80 0.58
N VAL A 113 -1.68 -10.62 1.72
CA VAL A 113 -1.16 -11.73 2.53
C VAL A 113 -2.29 -12.63 3.02
N ASP A 114 -3.33 -12.09 3.68
CA ASP A 114 -4.48 -12.88 4.18
C ASP A 114 -5.13 -13.70 3.05
N SER A 115 -5.41 -13.04 1.92
CA SER A 115 -6.10 -13.69 0.83
C SER A 115 -5.24 -14.77 0.17
N ARG A 116 -3.93 -14.59 0.02
CA ARG A 116 -3.08 -15.51 -0.77
C ARG A 116 -2.46 -16.59 0.10
N TYR A 117 -1.98 -16.26 1.29
CA TYR A 117 -1.17 -17.16 2.11
C TYR A 117 -1.90 -18.48 2.41
N HIS A 118 -3.13 -18.42 2.93
CA HIS A 118 -3.90 -19.61 3.28
C HIS A 118 -4.39 -20.41 2.06
N ARG A 119 -4.51 -19.78 0.88
CA ARG A 119 -4.84 -20.49 -0.36
C ARG A 119 -3.63 -21.21 -0.96
N LEU A 120 -2.42 -20.74 -0.69
CA LEU A 120 -1.18 -21.29 -1.24
C LEU A 120 -0.50 -22.31 -0.29
N LEU A 121 -0.84 -22.30 0.99
CA LEU A 121 -0.34 -23.28 1.98
C LEU A 121 -0.75 -24.75 1.74
N PRO A 122 -1.98 -25.09 1.29
CA PRO A 122 -2.41 -26.49 1.14
C PRO A 122 -1.57 -27.29 0.14
N THR A 123 -0.87 -26.62 -0.78
CA THR A 123 0.06 -27.23 -1.75
C THR A 123 1.50 -27.34 -1.24
N ALA A 124 1.84 -26.76 -0.09
CA ALA A 124 3.22 -26.64 0.37
C ALA A 124 3.74 -27.83 1.21
N SER A 125 2.92 -28.84 1.49
CA SER A 125 3.31 -29.98 2.36
C SER A 125 4.15 -31.06 1.66
N VAL A 126 4.28 -31.01 0.34
CA VAL A 126 5.09 -31.97 -0.45
C VAL A 126 5.80 -31.20 -1.56
N SER A 127 6.94 -30.55 -1.26
CA SER A 127 7.81 -29.84 -2.21
C SER A 127 7.06 -28.94 -3.22
N LEU A 128 7.08 -27.62 -3.03
CA LEU A 128 6.47 -26.65 -3.95
C LEU A 128 6.77 -26.99 -5.42
N GLY A 129 5.74 -27.35 -6.19
CA GLY A 129 5.86 -27.56 -7.62
C GLY A 129 6.13 -26.23 -8.34
N ALA A 130 6.58 -26.29 -9.61
CA ALA A 130 6.82 -25.09 -10.41
C ALA A 130 5.59 -24.16 -10.51
N ALA A 131 4.38 -24.73 -10.47
CA ALA A 131 3.13 -23.97 -10.45
C ALA A 131 2.93 -23.19 -9.14
N ASP A 132 3.23 -23.78 -7.98
CA ASP A 132 3.09 -23.10 -6.68
C ASP A 132 4.16 -22.01 -6.50
N GLN A 133 5.40 -22.27 -6.94
CA GLN A 133 6.46 -21.25 -6.97
C GLN A 133 6.02 -20.02 -7.78
N SER A 134 5.35 -20.23 -8.92
CA SER A 134 4.84 -19.13 -9.74
C SER A 134 3.80 -18.26 -9.01
N GLN A 135 2.98 -18.85 -8.13
CA GLN A 135 1.94 -18.10 -7.40
C GLN A 135 2.53 -17.21 -6.31
N TRP A 136 3.52 -17.70 -5.57
CA TRP A 136 4.25 -16.90 -4.59
C TRP A 136 5.06 -15.79 -5.27
N GLU A 137 5.68 -16.07 -6.42
CA GLU A 137 6.33 -15.07 -7.24
C GLU A 137 5.35 -13.97 -7.68
N ILE A 138 4.16 -14.35 -8.19
CA ILE A 138 3.11 -13.39 -8.58
C ILE A 138 2.70 -12.52 -7.38
N MET A 139 2.50 -13.12 -6.21
CA MET A 139 2.17 -12.36 -4.99
C MET A 139 3.28 -11.37 -4.63
N LEU A 140 4.53 -11.81 -4.58
CA LEU A 140 5.68 -10.96 -4.29
C LEU A 140 5.86 -9.85 -5.35
N ARG A 141 5.61 -10.14 -6.63
CA ARG A 141 5.65 -9.12 -7.70
C ARG A 141 4.55 -8.08 -7.54
N SER A 142 3.34 -8.49 -7.14
CA SER A 142 2.23 -7.55 -6.88
C SER A 142 2.54 -6.56 -5.76
N LEU A 143 3.40 -6.95 -4.80
CA LEU A 143 3.88 -6.13 -3.70
C LEU A 143 5.24 -5.45 -3.98
N ALA A 144 5.74 -5.51 -5.22
CA ALA A 144 7.08 -5.05 -5.59
C ALA A 144 8.22 -5.62 -4.71
N ALA A 145 8.01 -6.81 -4.15
CA ALA A 145 8.83 -7.47 -3.14
C ALA A 145 9.73 -8.58 -3.71
N TRP A 146 9.41 -9.08 -4.91
CA TRP A 146 10.08 -10.24 -5.51
C TRP A 146 11.60 -10.11 -5.59
N ARG A 147 12.11 -9.00 -6.16
CA ARG A 147 13.57 -8.83 -6.33
C ARG A 147 14.29 -8.82 -4.98
N SER A 148 13.76 -8.10 -4.00
CA SER A 148 14.34 -8.00 -2.66
C SER A 148 14.33 -9.34 -1.94
N TYR A 149 13.19 -10.05 -1.97
CA TYR A 149 13.07 -11.38 -1.36
C TYR A 149 14.02 -12.37 -2.02
N ASN A 150 14.05 -12.41 -3.36
CA ASN A 150 14.88 -13.30 -4.13
C ASN A 150 16.39 -13.07 -3.86
N TRP A 151 16.79 -11.81 -3.72
CA TRP A 151 18.17 -11.44 -3.38
C TRP A 151 18.57 -11.91 -1.97
N LEU A 152 17.69 -11.73 -0.98
CA LEU A 152 17.94 -12.15 0.40
C LEU A 152 17.95 -13.68 0.57
N ASN A 153 17.10 -14.39 -0.17
CA ASN A 153 16.88 -15.83 0.00
C ASN A 153 17.51 -16.69 -1.12
N ARG A 154 18.28 -16.07 -2.02
CA ARG A 154 19.01 -16.74 -3.13
C ARG A 154 18.13 -17.65 -4.00
N GLY A 155 16.90 -17.23 -4.30
CA GLY A 155 15.95 -18.05 -5.08
C GLY A 155 15.21 -19.11 -4.28
N HIS A 156 15.54 -19.33 -3.01
CA HIS A 156 14.76 -20.21 -2.16
C HIS A 156 13.44 -19.53 -1.80
N LEU A 157 12.34 -20.21 -2.10
CA LEU A 157 11.00 -19.74 -1.81
C LEU A 157 10.42 -20.62 -0.70
N ASP A 158 10.22 -20.00 0.46
CA ASP A 158 9.58 -20.62 1.62
C ASP A 158 8.35 -19.78 2.03
N PRO A 159 7.13 -20.35 2.09
CA PRO A 159 5.91 -19.63 2.47
C PRO A 159 6.05 -18.84 3.77
N SER A 160 6.59 -19.47 4.81
CA SER A 160 6.80 -18.84 6.12
C SER A 160 7.78 -17.68 6.03
N GLY A 161 8.89 -17.86 5.30
CA GLY A 161 9.84 -16.80 5.01
C GLY A 161 9.22 -15.64 4.23
N VAL A 162 8.34 -15.91 3.25
CA VAL A 162 7.62 -14.86 2.51
C VAL A 162 6.71 -14.05 3.43
N ALA A 163 5.90 -14.72 4.27
CA ALA A 163 5.04 -14.03 5.22
C ALA A 163 5.84 -13.22 6.24
N SER A 164 6.90 -13.80 6.81
CA SER A 164 7.79 -13.10 7.74
C SER A 164 8.43 -11.87 7.08
N PHE A 165 8.86 -11.98 5.82
CA PHE A 165 9.42 -10.87 5.06
C PHE A 165 8.41 -9.74 4.81
N LEU A 166 7.17 -10.09 4.46
CA LEU A 166 6.11 -9.10 4.17
C LEU A 166 5.48 -8.50 5.43
N ILE A 167 5.64 -9.11 6.59
CA ILE A 167 5.08 -8.60 7.83
C ILE A 167 6.15 -7.85 8.62
N PHE A 168 7.29 -8.50 8.87
CA PHE A 168 8.24 -8.09 9.90
C PHE A 168 9.52 -7.42 9.39
N ASP A 169 9.83 -7.50 8.08
CA ASP A 169 11.09 -6.94 7.57
C ASP A 169 11.04 -5.40 7.49
N GLU A 170 11.69 -4.73 8.42
CA GLU A 170 11.73 -3.26 8.53
C GLU A 170 12.50 -2.55 7.41
N ARG A 171 13.06 -3.27 6.44
CA ARG A 171 13.76 -2.68 5.28
C ARG A 171 12.88 -2.71 4.02
N MET A 172 11.88 -3.59 3.99
CA MET A 172 11.00 -3.75 2.84
C MET A 172 9.92 -2.67 2.83
N PRO A 173 9.86 -1.72 1.87
CA PRO A 173 8.96 -0.56 1.94
C PRO A 173 7.45 -0.86 1.98
N ARG A 174 7.09 -2.11 1.71
CA ARG A 174 5.71 -2.62 1.68
C ARG A 174 5.39 -3.52 2.86
N SER A 175 6.37 -3.84 3.71
CA SER A 175 6.09 -4.64 4.90
C SER A 175 5.27 -3.87 5.92
N LEU A 176 4.54 -4.59 6.77
CA LEU A 176 3.72 -3.98 7.81
C LEU A 176 4.60 -3.21 8.80
N SER A 177 5.71 -3.80 9.26
CA SER A 177 6.68 -3.13 10.13
C SER A 177 7.28 -1.87 9.51
N PHE A 178 7.70 -1.89 8.24
CA PHE A 178 8.21 -0.67 7.60
C PHE A 178 7.15 0.43 7.57
N CYS A 179 5.92 0.10 7.16
CA CYS A 179 4.84 1.07 7.09
C CYS A 179 4.54 1.67 8.46
N TYR A 180 4.51 0.87 9.52
CA TYR A 180 4.24 1.35 10.88
C TYR A 180 5.37 2.18 11.48
N LYS A 181 6.63 1.87 11.15
CA LYS A 181 7.75 2.76 11.53
C LYS A 181 7.60 4.14 10.90
N GLU A 182 7.21 4.19 9.64
CA GLU A 182 6.98 5.46 8.95
C GLU A 182 5.73 6.18 9.47
N ILE A 183 4.65 5.47 9.78
CA ILE A 183 3.45 6.05 10.40
C ILE A 183 3.80 6.70 11.74
N CYS A 184 4.50 5.97 12.62
CA CYS A 184 4.95 6.49 13.91
C CYS A 184 5.83 7.74 13.75
N ALA A 185 6.76 7.73 12.78
CA ALA A 185 7.62 8.89 12.52
C ALA A 185 6.81 10.12 12.08
N ASN A 186 5.88 9.96 11.13
CA ASN A 186 5.07 11.09 10.64
C ASN A 186 4.09 11.60 11.71
N LEU A 187 3.53 10.71 12.54
CA LEU A 187 2.70 11.13 13.69
C LEU A 187 3.54 11.88 14.73
N GLN A 188 4.78 11.43 14.99
CA GLN A 188 5.69 12.13 15.90
C GLN A 188 6.01 13.54 15.39
N ASP A 189 6.23 13.72 14.09
CA ASP A 189 6.46 15.04 13.50
C ASP A 189 5.24 15.96 13.62
N LEU A 190 4.02 15.42 13.47
CA LEU A 190 2.77 16.15 13.73
C LEU A 190 2.60 16.51 15.21
N GLU A 191 2.88 15.59 16.13
CA GLU A 191 2.86 15.82 17.57
C GLU A 191 3.82 16.95 17.97
N THR A 192 5.02 16.96 17.38
CA THR A 192 6.01 18.02 17.57
C THR A 192 5.54 19.35 16.98
N ALA A 193 5.00 19.35 15.75
CA ALA A 193 4.54 20.56 15.07
C ALA A 193 3.36 21.24 15.81
N TYR A 194 2.44 20.45 16.36
CA TYR A 194 1.27 20.96 17.09
C TYR A 194 1.48 21.07 18.61
N GLY A 195 2.63 20.62 19.12
CA GLY A 195 2.99 20.72 20.54
C GLY A 195 2.10 19.88 21.46
N ARG A 196 1.50 18.80 20.95
CA ARG A 196 0.63 17.90 21.73
C ARG A 196 0.75 16.46 21.26
N ARG A 197 0.52 15.53 22.17
CA ARG A 197 0.42 14.10 21.88
C ARG A 197 -0.99 13.76 21.37
N TYR A 198 -1.10 12.76 20.50
CA TYR A 198 -2.37 12.31 19.94
C TYR A 198 -2.63 10.85 20.30
N GLY A 199 -3.91 10.49 20.49
CA GLY A 199 -4.28 9.11 20.80
C GLY A 199 -3.95 8.15 19.64
N SER A 200 -4.06 8.64 18.41
CA SER A 200 -3.61 7.96 17.18
C SER A 200 -2.10 7.68 17.19
N GLY A 201 -1.28 8.62 17.68
CA GLY A 201 0.17 8.42 17.90
C GLY A 201 0.45 7.26 18.86
N ASP A 202 -0.30 7.18 19.95
CA ASP A 202 -0.17 6.08 20.93
C ASP A 202 -0.58 4.73 20.36
N ARG A 203 -1.71 4.68 19.67
CA ARG A 203 -2.18 3.46 18.99
C ARG A 203 -1.19 2.98 17.93
N ALA A 204 -0.63 3.88 17.12
CA ALA A 204 0.37 3.52 16.12
C ALA A 204 1.62 2.90 16.76
N ARG A 205 2.10 3.49 17.87
CA ARG A 205 3.24 2.95 18.64
C ARG A 205 2.93 1.59 19.25
N ASP A 206 1.71 1.37 19.75
CA ASP A 206 1.27 0.07 20.26
C ASP A 206 1.24 -1.00 19.18
N ILE A 207 0.69 -0.71 18.00
CA ILE A 207 0.66 -1.64 16.87
C ILE A 207 2.08 -1.95 16.38
N LEU A 208 2.96 -0.95 16.31
CA LEU A 208 4.37 -1.17 15.98
C LEU A 208 5.05 -2.11 16.98
N ARG A 209 4.80 -1.93 18.28
CA ARG A 209 5.31 -2.84 19.31
C ARG A 209 4.77 -4.27 19.14
N HIS A 210 3.49 -4.45 18.83
CA HIS A 210 2.93 -5.78 18.53
C HIS A 210 3.60 -6.44 17.32
N LEU A 211 3.96 -5.66 16.29
CA LEU A 211 4.72 -6.17 15.14
C LEU A 211 6.15 -6.58 15.55
N GLU A 212 6.82 -5.82 16.42
CA GLU A 212 8.15 -6.13 16.94
C GLU A 212 8.16 -7.40 17.81
N GLU A 213 7.13 -7.58 18.65
CA GLU A 213 6.92 -8.79 19.46
C GLU A 213 6.60 -10.00 18.59
N GLY A 214 5.73 -9.83 17.59
CA GLY A 214 5.38 -10.87 16.62
C GLY A 214 6.59 -11.36 15.84
N ARG A 215 7.55 -10.48 15.53
CA ARG A 215 8.81 -10.83 14.86
C ARG A 215 9.69 -11.79 15.67
N GLN A 216 9.63 -11.73 17.01
CA GLN A 216 10.37 -12.64 17.89
C GLN A 216 9.68 -14.00 18.05
N THR A 217 8.43 -14.10 17.59
CA THR A 217 7.64 -15.32 17.64
C THR A 217 7.83 -16.11 16.35
N ASP A 218 7.96 -17.43 16.46
CA ASP A 218 7.95 -18.32 15.29
C ASP A 218 6.62 -18.15 14.54
N ILE A 219 6.69 -17.82 13.25
CA ILE A 219 5.51 -17.60 12.40
C ILE A 219 4.60 -18.84 12.29
N HIS A 220 5.14 -20.04 12.54
CA HIS A 220 4.35 -21.27 12.62
C HIS A 220 3.54 -21.38 13.91
N ARG A 221 3.98 -20.71 14.99
CA ARG A 221 3.27 -20.61 16.26
C ARG A 221 2.37 -19.39 16.32
N LEU A 222 2.70 -18.35 15.56
CA LEU A 222 1.84 -17.22 15.30
C LEU A 222 0.63 -17.72 14.51
N GLY A 223 -0.58 -17.60 15.06
CA GLY A 223 -1.80 -17.82 14.29
C GLY A 223 -1.90 -16.75 13.20
N LEU A 224 -1.26 -16.95 12.04
CA LEU A 224 -1.03 -15.89 11.05
C LEU A 224 -2.33 -15.22 10.59
N ARG A 225 -3.38 -16.01 10.42
CA ARG A 225 -4.70 -15.51 10.05
C ARG A 225 -5.24 -14.54 11.08
N ASP A 226 -5.18 -14.93 12.35
CA ASP A 226 -5.69 -14.14 13.46
C ASP A 226 -4.82 -12.89 13.67
N PHE A 227 -3.50 -13.03 13.50
CA PHE A 227 -2.56 -11.92 13.53
C PHE A 227 -2.88 -10.88 12.44
N ILE A 228 -3.03 -11.32 11.18
CA ILE A 228 -3.33 -10.41 10.07
C ILE A 228 -4.72 -9.79 10.21
N ASN A 229 -5.73 -10.54 10.65
CA ASN A 229 -7.06 -10.00 10.87
C ASN A 229 -7.09 -8.97 12.02
N GLY A 230 -6.37 -9.26 13.11
CA GLY A 230 -6.14 -8.31 14.20
C GLY A 230 -5.47 -7.04 13.69
N PHE A 231 -4.39 -7.19 12.92
CA PHE A 231 -3.70 -6.06 12.31
C PHE A 231 -4.60 -5.22 11.38
N ILE A 232 -5.43 -5.85 10.53
CA ILE A 232 -6.35 -5.12 9.65
C ILE A 232 -7.35 -4.31 10.49
N ALA A 233 -7.90 -4.90 11.56
CA ALA A 233 -8.80 -4.20 12.47
C ALA A 233 -8.10 -3.02 13.15
N ASP A 234 -6.88 -3.23 13.64
CA ASP A 234 -6.07 -2.19 14.28
C ASP A 234 -5.74 -1.05 13.33
N ASN A 235 -5.39 -1.35 12.07
CA ASN A 235 -5.10 -0.35 11.05
C ASN A 235 -6.33 0.50 10.67
N ASN A 236 -7.52 -0.12 10.62
CA ASN A 236 -8.77 0.61 10.43
C ASN A 236 -9.09 1.49 11.63
N ASN A 237 -8.93 0.98 12.85
CA ASN A 237 -9.14 1.75 14.08
C ASN A 237 -8.17 2.91 14.22
N LEU A 238 -6.91 2.74 13.78
CA LEU A 238 -5.94 3.84 13.71
C LEU A 238 -6.41 4.93 12.74
N SER A 239 -6.91 4.54 11.56
CA SER A 239 -7.41 5.49 10.57
C SER A 239 -8.59 6.32 11.12
N LEU A 240 -9.51 5.69 11.85
CA LEU A 240 -10.62 6.37 12.54
C LEU A 240 -10.11 7.31 13.64
N ALA A 241 -9.19 6.82 14.49
CA ALA A 241 -8.62 7.65 15.56
C ALA A 241 -7.87 8.88 15.02
N MET A 242 -7.21 8.76 13.87
CA MET A 242 -6.59 9.89 13.19
C MET A 242 -7.61 10.88 12.63
N ALA A 243 -8.73 10.39 12.07
CA ALA A 243 -9.80 11.26 11.62
C ALA A 243 -10.36 12.09 12.77
N ASP A 244 -10.57 11.48 13.94
CA ASP A 244 -11.02 12.16 15.15
C ASP A 244 -9.98 13.17 15.67
N ASP A 245 -8.72 12.74 15.83
CA ASP A 245 -7.65 13.55 16.43
C ASP A 245 -7.35 14.83 15.63
N PHE A 246 -7.50 14.76 14.30
CA PHE A 246 -7.16 15.84 13.37
C PHE A 246 -8.38 16.47 12.69
N ASN A 247 -9.61 16.10 13.10
CA ASN A 247 -10.88 16.57 12.52
C ASN A 247 -10.92 16.41 10.99
N LEU A 248 -10.61 15.21 10.50
CA LEU A 248 -10.61 14.88 9.07
C LEU A 248 -11.95 14.29 8.59
N GLU A 249 -12.99 14.28 9.44
CA GLU A 249 -14.34 13.90 9.01
C GLU A 249 -14.86 14.88 7.93
N PRO A 250 -15.57 14.39 6.91
CA PRO A 250 -16.08 15.19 5.79
C PRO A 250 -17.10 16.27 6.19
#